data_AF-A0A9W9DH73-F1
#
_entry.id   AF-A0A9W9DH73-F1
#
_cell.length_a   1.000
_cell.length_b   1.000
_cell.length_c   1.000
_cell.angle_alpha   90.00
_cell.angle_beta   90.00
_cell.angle_gamma   90.00
#
_symmetry.space_group_name_H-M   'P 1'
#
loop_
_entity.id
_entity.type
_entity.pdbx_description
1 polymer ?
#
loop_
_entity_poly.entity_id
_entity_poly.type
_entity_poly.pdbx_seq_one_letter_code
_entity_poly.pdbx_strand_id
1 'polypeptide(L)'
;MLLSPAGSNASLTSNSFWNKFKSKNKEPDLREKQAQMALTRTRLLTLAFGEMETIRTLPSSFAELEQAAREWARPPPDAIFSLRVPVEYASIHAARLVAGPYIYLTSEDSFQIAAMGAQGLRVEIVSDAPPPPDEPPPPPPPPVLEIPATFNLELVPGQHVALDTTVTSDELDMARMEDGTTVDGMFWGKLDIVHNGDDHRMEFSGTRLTNQQDYSPDFMFDSRVMTKLAVAAKPTTAKCNLSLLTPETTYCDVTLMFSPYWKPGTIWPPAESLGDNKVKYFLRVHPGGALEHFDSEVVSTALYYEAIPDAGMLDPDDVIGPRNGYAMSYRDFIPHLINVLDQLGMSLYARTNFINNNIAAFAAHKNIAYRFMSPSKIAAAVDITVTSEPCVFTRLFLIFRGLNDDEVGIFAGAGEKEANTVNWREVVTWSEDSKDPTMFRVLETSVLEVT
;
A
#
# COMPACT_ATOMS: atom_id res chain seq x y z
N MET A 1 48.61 4.00 45.64
CA MET A 1 48.18 3.47 46.95
C MET A 1 47.18 2.35 46.68
N LEU A 2 47.51 1.13 47.15
CA LEU A 2 46.65 -0.02 47.51
C LEU A 2 45.68 -0.54 46.43
N LEU A 3 46.01 -1.58 45.63
CA LEU A 3 46.10 -3.03 45.90
C LEU A 3 44.79 -3.70 46.37
N SER A 4 44.31 -4.65 45.55
CA SER A 4 43.33 -5.69 45.88
C SER A 4 43.75 -6.54 47.10
N PRO A 5 42.82 -7.35 47.64
CA PRO A 5 43.03 -8.80 47.45
C PRO A 5 41.74 -9.63 47.30
N ALA A 6 41.92 -10.80 46.68
CA ALA A 6 40.98 -11.91 46.65
C ALA A 6 41.29 -12.94 47.76
N GLY A 7 40.26 -13.71 48.14
CA GLY A 7 40.41 -15.10 48.62
C GLY A 7 39.92 -15.37 50.05
N SER A 8 38.97 -16.29 50.21
CA SER A 8 39.22 -17.61 50.84
C SER A 8 37.96 -18.46 51.04
N ASN A 9 38.12 -19.76 50.79
CA ASN A 9 37.19 -20.89 50.95
C ASN A 9 36.63 -21.06 52.36
N ALA A 10 35.42 -21.63 52.45
CA ALA A 10 34.97 -22.39 53.60
C ALA A 10 34.40 -23.75 53.15
N SER A 11 34.87 -24.81 53.79
CA SER A 11 34.53 -26.21 53.53
C SER A 11 34.04 -26.88 54.82
N LEU A 12 33.20 -27.93 54.64
CA LEU A 12 32.81 -29.01 55.58
C LEU A 12 31.65 -28.65 56.53
N THR A 13 30.66 -29.52 56.76
CA THR A 13 30.82 -30.88 57.34
C THR A 13 29.78 -31.92 56.90
N SER A 14 30.27 -33.16 56.85
CA SER A 14 29.60 -34.45 56.71
C SER A 14 28.72 -34.85 57.91
N ASN A 15 27.67 -35.65 57.66
CA ASN A 15 27.39 -36.83 58.49
C ASN A 15 26.59 -37.90 57.73
N SER A 16 26.98 -39.16 57.96
CA SER A 16 26.58 -40.39 57.27
C SER A 16 25.84 -41.29 58.26
N PHE A 17 24.77 -42.00 57.85
CA PHE A 17 24.24 -43.11 58.66
C PHE A 17 23.33 -44.09 57.87
N TRP A 18 23.85 -45.31 57.73
CA TRP A 18 23.20 -46.61 57.40
C TRP A 18 23.03 -47.12 55.96
N ASN A 19 23.91 -48.10 55.71
CA ASN A 19 23.81 -49.22 54.77
C ASN A 19 22.63 -50.18 55.03
N LYS A 20 22.11 -50.77 53.94
CA LYS A 20 21.83 -52.21 53.64
C LYS A 20 20.67 -52.26 52.62
N PHE A 21 20.82 -52.78 51.40
CA PHE A 21 20.99 -54.19 51.04
C PHE A 21 21.56 -54.36 49.61
N LYS A 22 22.31 -55.45 49.39
CA LYS A 22 22.89 -55.85 48.09
C LYS A 22 21.91 -56.63 47.19
N SER A 23 21.99 -56.30 45.90
CA SER A 23 21.90 -57.06 44.64
C SER A 23 20.80 -58.10 44.39
N LYS A 24 20.12 -57.96 43.24
CA LYS A 24 20.13 -58.98 42.18
C LYS A 24 19.72 -58.38 40.82
N ASN A 25 20.50 -58.73 39.80
CA ASN A 25 20.28 -58.49 38.37
C ASN A 25 18.85 -58.76 37.92
N LYS A 26 18.24 -57.77 37.25
CA LYS A 26 17.18 -57.96 36.25
C LYS A 26 17.09 -56.72 35.33
N GLU A 27 18.18 -56.38 34.64
CA GLU A 27 18.15 -55.46 33.51
C GLU A 27 18.40 -56.25 32.22
N PRO A 28 17.30 -56.69 31.57
CA PRO A 28 17.12 -56.36 30.17
C PRO A 28 15.81 -55.60 29.90
N ASP A 29 14.86 -55.64 30.85
CA ASP A 29 13.46 -55.31 30.58
C ASP A 29 13.16 -53.80 30.54
N LEU A 30 13.99 -52.96 31.18
CA LEU A 30 13.78 -51.50 31.22
C LEU A 30 14.33 -50.79 29.98
N ARG A 31 15.39 -51.31 29.35
CA ARG A 31 15.98 -50.73 28.14
C ARG A 31 15.17 -51.12 26.90
N GLU A 32 14.64 -52.34 26.86
CA GLU A 32 13.64 -52.74 25.88
C GLU A 32 12.30 -52.04 26.10
N LYS A 33 11.84 -51.84 27.35
CA LYS A 33 10.65 -51.00 27.62
C LYS A 33 10.86 -49.52 27.30
N GLN A 34 12.04 -48.95 27.53
CA GLN A 34 12.33 -47.57 27.10
C GLN A 34 12.46 -47.46 25.58
N ALA A 35 13.02 -48.47 24.90
CA ALA A 35 13.02 -48.53 23.44
C ALA A 35 11.60 -48.71 22.88
N GLN A 36 10.76 -49.55 23.49
CA GLN A 36 9.35 -49.75 23.12
C GLN A 36 8.45 -48.55 23.47
N MET A 37 8.76 -47.80 24.54
CA MET A 37 8.07 -46.54 24.87
C MET A 37 8.55 -45.35 24.02
N ALA A 38 9.77 -45.39 23.48
CA ALA A 38 10.22 -44.43 22.46
C ALA A 38 9.63 -44.70 21.07
N LEU A 39 9.18 -45.94 20.81
CA LEU A 39 8.51 -46.37 19.57
C LEU A 39 7.02 -46.00 19.48
N THR A 40 6.42 -45.43 20.53
CA THR A 40 4.97 -45.15 20.60
C THR A 40 4.61 -43.65 20.66
N ARG A 41 5.56 -42.75 20.38
CA ARG A 41 5.20 -41.35 20.08
C ARG A 41 4.65 -41.28 18.66
N THR A 42 3.32 -41.25 18.55
CA THR A 42 2.60 -40.94 17.31
C THR A 42 3.14 -39.64 16.74
N ARG A 43 3.84 -39.74 15.61
CA ARG A 43 4.34 -38.57 14.88
C ARG A 43 3.14 -37.85 14.27
N LEU A 44 3.11 -36.52 14.35
CA LEU A 44 1.99 -35.73 13.86
C LEU A 44 2.30 -35.16 12.46
N LEU A 45 1.28 -35.11 11.62
CA LEU A 45 1.28 -34.46 10.32
C LEU A 45 0.33 -33.27 10.39
N THR A 46 0.83 -32.09 10.03
CA THR A 46 -0.01 -30.93 9.72
C THR A 46 -0.14 -30.84 8.21
N LEU A 47 -1.34 -31.04 7.68
CA LEU A 47 -1.66 -30.74 6.29
C LEU A 47 -2.20 -29.32 6.21
N ALA A 48 -1.64 -28.51 5.31
CA ALA A 48 -2.07 -27.13 5.08
C ALA A 48 -2.50 -26.96 3.62
N PHE A 49 -3.63 -26.28 3.38
CA PHE A 49 -4.11 -25.93 2.05
C PHE A 49 -4.71 -24.52 2.08
N GLY A 50 -4.01 -23.55 1.46
CA GLY A 50 -4.31 -22.13 1.67
C GLY A 50 -4.20 -21.76 3.15
N GLU A 51 -5.25 -21.15 3.70
CA GLU A 51 -5.34 -20.77 5.12
C GLU A 51 -5.90 -21.91 6.01
N MET A 52 -6.25 -23.07 5.45
CA MET A 52 -6.82 -24.19 6.20
C MET A 52 -5.75 -25.17 6.65
N GLU A 53 -5.90 -25.71 7.86
CA GLU A 53 -5.01 -26.74 8.41
C GLU A 53 -5.79 -27.89 9.06
N THR A 54 -5.24 -29.09 8.95
CA THR A 54 -5.72 -30.25 9.71
C THR A 54 -4.55 -31.04 10.29
N ILE A 55 -4.76 -31.67 11.45
CA ILE A 55 -3.77 -32.49 12.13
C ILE A 55 -4.17 -33.95 12.00
N ARG A 56 -3.26 -34.77 11.46
CA ARG A 56 -3.41 -36.22 11.33
C ARG A 56 -2.19 -36.94 11.90
N THR A 57 -2.28 -38.26 12.01
CA THR A 57 -1.10 -39.09 12.24
C THR A 57 -0.21 -39.05 11.02
N LEU A 58 1.10 -38.85 11.21
CA LEU A 58 2.08 -38.86 10.12
C LEU A 58 2.16 -40.25 9.50
N PRO A 59 1.85 -40.39 8.21
CA PRO A 59 1.92 -41.68 7.53
C PRO A 59 3.34 -42.21 7.41
N SER A 60 3.44 -43.51 7.12
CA SER A 60 4.73 -44.20 7.03
C SER A 60 5.33 -44.16 5.62
N SER A 61 4.50 -43.88 4.61
CA SER A 61 4.89 -43.80 3.20
C SER A 61 4.36 -42.55 2.52
N PHE A 62 5.00 -42.17 1.42
CA PHE A 62 4.57 -41.05 0.59
C PHE A 62 3.19 -41.30 -0.04
N ALA A 63 2.89 -42.53 -0.43
CA ALA A 63 1.60 -42.89 -1.00
C ALA A 63 0.43 -42.68 -0.02
N GLU A 64 0.61 -43.04 1.26
CA GLU A 64 -0.38 -42.78 2.30
C GLU A 64 -0.53 -41.29 2.60
N LEU A 65 0.57 -40.53 2.57
CA LEU A 65 0.54 -39.07 2.69
C LEU A 65 -0.25 -38.43 1.55
N GLU A 66 0.02 -38.81 0.30
CA GLU A 66 -0.67 -38.29 -0.86
C GLU A 66 -2.16 -38.64 -0.82
N GLN A 67 -2.50 -39.88 -0.44
CA GLN A 67 -3.89 -40.29 -0.27
C GLN A 67 -4.59 -39.48 0.81
N ALA A 68 -3.97 -39.29 1.98
CA ALA A 68 -4.54 -38.50 3.07
C ALA A 68 -4.74 -37.02 2.66
N ALA A 69 -3.79 -36.46 1.91
CA ALA A 69 -3.88 -35.10 1.41
C ALA A 69 -4.99 -34.95 0.36
N ARG A 70 -5.14 -35.90 -0.57
CA ARG A 70 -6.21 -35.91 -1.59
C ARG A 70 -7.60 -36.19 -1.00
N GLU A 71 -7.70 -37.09 -0.04
CA GLU A 71 -8.95 -37.39 0.67
C GLU A 71 -9.46 -36.15 1.41
N TRP A 72 -8.54 -35.39 2.01
CA TRP A 72 -8.87 -34.17 2.71
C TRP A 72 -9.19 -33.01 1.76
N ALA A 73 -8.29 -32.69 0.81
CA ALA A 73 -8.47 -31.54 -0.07
C ALA A 73 -9.51 -31.75 -1.18
N ARG A 74 -9.84 -33.00 -1.51
CA ARG A 74 -10.77 -33.38 -2.59
C ARG A 74 -10.59 -32.56 -3.87
N PRO A 75 -9.36 -32.47 -4.43
CA PRO A 75 -9.12 -31.67 -5.63
C PRO A 75 -9.89 -32.24 -6.83
N PRO A 76 -10.32 -31.41 -7.79
CA PRO A 76 -10.86 -31.86 -9.06
C PRO A 76 -9.90 -32.83 -9.78
N PRO A 77 -10.39 -33.79 -10.58
CA PRO A 77 -9.55 -34.79 -11.25
C PRO A 77 -8.40 -34.22 -12.10
N ASP A 78 -8.61 -33.03 -12.66
CA ASP A 78 -7.66 -32.35 -13.56
C ASP A 78 -6.84 -31.24 -12.88
N ALA A 79 -7.03 -31.02 -11.58
CA ALA A 79 -6.30 -29.98 -10.86
C ALA A 79 -4.85 -30.39 -10.61
N ILE A 80 -3.93 -29.43 -10.79
CA ILE A 80 -2.54 -29.61 -10.37
C ILE A 80 -2.54 -29.88 -8.86
N PHE A 81 -1.85 -30.93 -8.44
CA PHE A 81 -1.77 -31.31 -7.03
C PHE A 81 -0.34 -31.69 -6.72
N SER A 82 0.33 -30.88 -5.90
CA SER A 82 1.69 -31.14 -5.45
C SER A 82 1.82 -30.90 -3.95
N LEU A 83 2.76 -31.60 -3.34
CA LEU A 83 3.03 -31.53 -1.91
C LEU A 83 4.41 -30.93 -1.68
N ARG A 84 4.54 -30.04 -0.71
CA ARG A 84 5.82 -29.47 -0.31
C ARG A 84 5.94 -29.31 1.19
N VAL A 85 7.17 -29.29 1.70
CA VAL A 85 7.49 -29.07 3.11
C VAL A 85 8.31 -27.79 3.21
N PRO A 86 7.91 -26.78 4.00
CA PRO A 86 8.75 -25.63 4.26
C PRO A 86 10.02 -26.05 5.00
N VAL A 87 11.17 -25.49 4.63
CA VAL A 87 12.48 -25.93 5.10
C VAL A 87 12.62 -25.81 6.62
N GLU A 88 11.94 -24.86 7.26
CA GLU A 88 11.91 -24.72 8.72
C GLU A 88 11.21 -25.88 9.46
N TYR A 89 10.37 -26.66 8.77
CA TYR A 89 9.68 -27.85 9.31
C TYR A 89 10.29 -29.17 8.82
N ALA A 90 11.27 -29.12 7.93
CA ALA A 90 12.00 -30.30 7.46
C ALA A 90 13.08 -30.73 8.46
N SER A 91 13.59 -31.95 8.28
CA SER A 91 14.74 -32.41 9.07
C SER A 91 15.96 -31.50 8.88
N ILE A 92 16.75 -31.29 9.95
CA ILE A 92 17.97 -30.46 9.87
C ILE A 92 18.99 -30.98 8.84
N HIS A 93 18.95 -32.28 8.54
CA HIS A 93 19.80 -32.91 7.54
C HIS A 93 19.31 -32.59 6.11
N ALA A 94 18.00 -32.56 5.89
CA ALA A 94 17.40 -32.18 4.61
C ALA A 94 17.53 -30.66 4.35
N ALA A 95 17.25 -29.84 5.38
CA ALA A 95 17.26 -28.39 5.29
C ALA A 95 18.60 -27.80 4.82
N ARG A 96 19.73 -28.45 5.16
CA ARG A 96 21.07 -27.99 4.78
C ARG A 96 21.44 -28.21 3.31
N LEU A 97 20.68 -29.05 2.60
CA LEU A 97 21.01 -29.46 1.24
C LEU A 97 20.08 -28.82 0.18
N VAL A 98 19.12 -27.99 0.60
CA VAL A 98 18.12 -27.38 -0.29
C VAL A 98 18.35 -25.87 -0.36
N ALA A 99 18.50 -25.34 -1.58
CA ALA A 99 18.80 -23.94 -1.85
C ALA A 99 17.55 -23.04 -1.98
N GLY A 100 16.41 -23.45 -1.41
CA GLY A 100 15.14 -22.73 -1.51
C GLY A 100 14.25 -22.93 -0.27
N PRO A 101 13.14 -22.18 -0.15
CA PRO A 101 12.31 -22.19 1.06
C PRO A 101 11.46 -23.46 1.24
N TYR A 102 11.33 -24.29 0.21
CA TYR A 102 10.50 -25.50 0.23
C TYR A 102 11.22 -26.73 -0.34
N ILE A 103 10.88 -27.89 0.20
CA ILE A 103 11.24 -29.21 -0.32
C ILE A 103 9.99 -29.80 -0.98
N TYR A 104 10.01 -29.97 -2.30
CA TYR A 104 8.92 -30.62 -3.02
C TYR A 104 8.98 -32.13 -2.82
N LEU A 105 7.84 -32.72 -2.43
CA LEU A 105 7.70 -34.15 -2.23
C LEU A 105 7.20 -34.78 -3.53
N THR A 106 8.10 -35.42 -4.26
CA THR A 106 7.81 -36.03 -5.58
C THR A 106 8.00 -37.55 -5.58
N SER A 107 8.54 -38.10 -4.50
CA SER A 107 8.84 -39.53 -4.37
C SER A 107 8.97 -39.96 -2.91
N GLU A 108 8.97 -41.28 -2.69
CA GLU A 108 9.24 -41.88 -1.38
C GLU A 108 10.56 -41.37 -0.77
N ASP A 109 11.63 -41.27 -1.55
CA ASP A 109 12.93 -40.79 -1.06
C ASP A 109 12.87 -39.35 -0.54
N SER A 110 12.19 -38.45 -1.27
CA SER A 110 12.03 -37.06 -0.85
C SER A 110 11.21 -36.93 0.43
N PHE A 111 10.18 -37.77 0.61
CA PHE A 111 9.37 -37.83 1.81
C PHE A 111 10.17 -38.36 3.00
N GLN A 112 10.91 -39.46 2.83
CA GLN A 112 11.73 -40.02 3.90
C GLN A 112 12.83 -39.04 4.34
N ILE A 113 13.48 -38.35 3.40
CA ILE A 113 14.49 -37.32 3.70
C ILE A 113 13.87 -36.14 4.49
N ALA A 114 12.72 -35.64 4.05
CA ALA A 114 12.02 -34.54 4.73
C ALA A 114 11.56 -34.94 6.14
N ALA A 115 11.07 -36.18 6.30
CA ALA A 115 10.57 -36.71 7.56
C ALA A 115 11.68 -37.23 8.49
N MET A 116 12.91 -37.49 8.03
CA MET A 116 13.92 -38.19 8.81
C MET A 116 14.30 -37.43 10.10
N GLY A 117 13.94 -37.98 11.27
CA GLY A 117 14.24 -37.37 12.56
C GLY A 117 13.32 -36.20 12.96
N ALA A 118 12.30 -35.87 12.16
CA ALA A 118 11.29 -34.88 12.52
C ALA A 118 10.22 -35.49 13.46
N GLN A 119 9.93 -34.83 14.58
CA GLN A 119 8.89 -35.29 15.53
C GLN A 119 7.46 -35.07 15.01
N GLY A 120 7.31 -34.15 14.06
CA GLY A 120 6.13 -33.97 13.23
C GLY A 120 6.54 -33.30 11.92
N LEU A 121 5.68 -33.33 10.91
CA LEU A 121 5.96 -32.77 9.59
C LEU A 121 4.80 -31.86 9.18
N ARG A 122 5.10 -30.66 8.67
CA ARG A 122 4.11 -29.79 8.03
C ARG A 122 4.22 -29.96 6.51
N VAL A 123 3.13 -30.36 5.88
CA VAL A 123 3.06 -30.52 4.42
C VAL A 123 2.01 -29.56 3.88
N GLU A 124 2.43 -28.71 2.96
CA GLU A 124 1.56 -27.80 2.22
C GLU A 124 1.12 -28.46 0.91
N ILE A 125 -0.19 -28.41 0.68
CA ILE A 125 -0.81 -28.79 -0.58
C ILE A 125 -0.79 -27.55 -1.49
N VAL A 126 -0.24 -27.71 -2.68
CA VAL A 126 -0.27 -26.70 -3.73
C VAL A 126 -1.18 -27.22 -4.82
N SER A 127 -2.37 -26.62 -4.91
CA SER A 127 -3.40 -26.96 -5.89
C SER A 127 -4.23 -25.73 -6.24
N ASP A 128 -4.71 -25.66 -7.49
CA ASP A 128 -5.61 -24.61 -7.98
C ASP A 128 -7.09 -24.88 -7.63
N ALA A 129 -7.36 -25.88 -6.79
CA ALA A 129 -8.71 -26.27 -6.37
C ALA A 129 -9.27 -25.31 -5.30
N PRO A 130 -10.57 -24.96 -5.33
CA PRO A 130 -11.21 -24.28 -4.20
C PRO A 130 -11.27 -25.22 -2.97
N PRO A 131 -11.10 -24.71 -1.74
CA PRO A 131 -11.13 -25.51 -0.52
C PRO A 131 -12.49 -26.22 -0.33
N PRO A 132 -12.52 -27.45 0.24
CA PRO A 132 -13.74 -28.24 0.34
C PRO A 132 -14.72 -27.66 1.38
N PRO A 133 -16.05 -27.68 1.11
CA PRO A 133 -17.06 -27.24 2.05
C PRO A 133 -17.31 -28.27 3.16
N ASP A 134 -17.52 -27.78 4.38
CA ASP A 134 -17.91 -28.56 5.56
C ASP A 134 -19.42 -28.88 5.52
N GLU A 135 -19.75 -30.18 5.52
CA GLU A 135 -21.08 -30.81 5.66
C GLU A 135 -21.96 -31.04 4.39
N PRO A 136 -22.67 -32.20 4.29
CA PRO A 136 -23.57 -32.48 3.18
C PRO A 136 -24.88 -31.67 3.30
N PRO A 137 -25.40 -31.10 2.19
CA PRO A 137 -26.53 -30.19 2.25
C PRO A 137 -27.86 -30.92 2.59
N PRO A 138 -28.76 -30.30 3.37
CA PRO A 138 -30.11 -30.79 3.58
C PRO A 138 -30.90 -30.87 2.26
N PRO A 139 -31.96 -31.70 2.17
CA PRO A 139 -32.79 -31.79 0.97
C PRO A 139 -33.34 -30.40 0.59
N PRO A 140 -33.38 -30.06 -0.71
CA PRO A 140 -33.76 -28.72 -1.15
C PRO A 140 -35.21 -28.42 -0.73
N PRO A 141 -35.49 -27.19 -0.24
CA PRO A 141 -36.85 -26.71 0.02
C PRO A 141 -37.71 -26.77 -1.24
N PRO A 142 -39.04 -26.83 -1.10
CA PRO A 142 -39.96 -26.73 -2.23
C PRO A 142 -39.78 -25.38 -2.97
N PRO A 143 -39.97 -25.35 -4.30
CA PRO A 143 -39.76 -24.16 -5.10
C PRO A 143 -40.76 -23.05 -4.74
N VAL A 144 -40.29 -21.81 -4.77
CA VAL A 144 -41.08 -20.61 -4.48
C VAL A 144 -41.60 -20.04 -5.81
N LEU A 145 -42.91 -20.15 -6.03
CA LEU A 145 -43.55 -19.71 -7.27
C LEU A 145 -44.23 -18.34 -7.16
N GLU A 146 -44.42 -17.84 -5.93
CA GLU A 146 -45.06 -16.55 -5.65
C GLU A 146 -44.25 -15.78 -4.59
N ILE A 147 -43.87 -14.54 -4.89
CA ILE A 147 -43.14 -13.66 -3.96
C ILE A 147 -43.89 -12.33 -3.83
N PRO A 148 -44.29 -11.92 -2.60
CA PRO A 148 -44.80 -10.57 -2.38
C PRO A 148 -43.66 -9.54 -2.58
N ALA A 149 -43.94 -8.49 -3.33
CA ALA A 149 -43.00 -7.42 -3.63
C ALA A 149 -43.61 -6.05 -3.32
N THR A 150 -42.83 -5.18 -2.70
CA THR A 150 -43.22 -3.79 -2.43
C THR A 150 -42.23 -2.86 -3.11
N PHE A 151 -42.72 -1.98 -3.98
CA PHE A 151 -41.92 -0.91 -4.58
C PHE A 151 -42.20 0.39 -3.85
N ASN A 152 -41.21 0.90 -3.10
CA ASN A 152 -41.31 2.20 -2.44
C ASN A 152 -40.71 3.28 -3.32
N LEU A 153 -41.55 4.18 -3.81
CA LEU A 153 -41.17 5.33 -4.62
C LEU A 153 -41.17 6.59 -3.76
N GLU A 154 -40.01 7.17 -3.53
CA GLU A 154 -39.90 8.49 -2.90
C GLU A 154 -40.04 9.57 -3.98
N LEU A 155 -41.15 10.31 -3.95
CA LEU A 155 -41.40 11.37 -4.94
C LEU A 155 -40.79 12.71 -4.51
N VAL A 156 -40.71 12.92 -3.19
CA VAL A 156 -40.17 14.11 -2.51
C VAL A 156 -39.55 13.62 -1.20
N PRO A 157 -38.46 14.23 -0.68
CA PRO A 157 -37.86 13.83 0.59
C PRO A 157 -38.89 13.66 1.71
N GLY A 158 -39.02 12.43 2.23
CA GLY A 158 -39.96 12.06 3.29
C GLY A 158 -41.38 11.68 2.83
N GLN A 159 -41.68 11.68 1.53
CA GLN A 159 -42.95 11.23 0.97
C GLN A 159 -42.77 9.99 0.09
N HIS A 160 -43.20 8.85 0.61
CA HIS A 160 -43.14 7.55 -0.08
C HIS A 160 -44.52 7.11 -0.58
N VAL A 161 -44.56 6.58 -1.79
CA VAL A 161 -45.69 5.83 -2.35
C VAL A 161 -45.25 4.38 -2.47
N ALA A 162 -45.94 3.48 -1.76
CA ALA A 162 -45.70 2.05 -1.84
C ALA A 162 -46.64 1.41 -2.87
N LEU A 163 -46.10 0.60 -3.78
CA LEU A 163 -46.85 -0.31 -4.62
C LEU A 163 -46.60 -1.73 -4.14
N ASP A 164 -47.61 -2.34 -3.51
CA ASP A 164 -47.60 -3.76 -3.16
C ASP A 164 -48.11 -4.58 -4.35
N THR A 165 -47.35 -5.61 -4.73
CA THR A 165 -47.68 -6.53 -5.80
C THR A 165 -47.20 -7.94 -5.48
N THR A 166 -47.64 -8.93 -6.25
CA THR A 166 -47.15 -10.30 -6.15
C THR A 166 -46.50 -10.67 -7.46
N VAL A 167 -45.24 -11.08 -7.40
CA VAL A 167 -44.53 -11.62 -8.56
C VAL A 167 -44.79 -13.12 -8.60
N THR A 168 -45.32 -13.60 -9.71
CA THR A 168 -45.67 -15.01 -9.92
C THR A 168 -44.84 -15.60 -11.05
N SER A 169 -44.40 -16.85 -10.91
CA SER A 169 -43.66 -17.60 -11.91
C SER A 169 -44.30 -18.97 -12.13
N ASP A 170 -44.57 -19.29 -13.40
CA ASP A 170 -45.26 -20.54 -13.77
C ASP A 170 -44.30 -21.75 -13.82
N GLU A 171 -43.01 -21.52 -14.06
CA GLU A 171 -42.02 -22.59 -14.35
C GLU A 171 -40.70 -22.45 -13.57
N LEU A 172 -40.32 -21.24 -13.15
CA LEU A 172 -39.03 -20.97 -12.51
C LEU A 172 -39.18 -20.79 -10.99
N ASP A 173 -38.35 -21.47 -10.21
CA ASP A 173 -38.23 -21.24 -8.77
C ASP A 173 -37.65 -19.84 -8.52
N MET A 174 -38.48 -18.91 -8.06
CA MET A 174 -38.05 -17.54 -7.83
C MET A 174 -37.08 -17.38 -6.67
N ALA A 175 -36.90 -18.41 -5.83
CA ALA A 175 -35.91 -18.42 -4.78
C ALA A 175 -34.55 -18.94 -5.26
N ARG A 176 -34.44 -19.58 -6.44
CA ARG A 176 -33.21 -20.26 -6.87
C ARG A 176 -32.94 -20.15 -8.37
N MET A 177 -31.70 -19.88 -8.74
CA MET A 177 -31.27 -19.95 -10.14
C MET A 177 -31.14 -21.41 -10.61
N GLU A 178 -31.03 -21.62 -11.93
CA GLU A 178 -30.88 -22.96 -12.53
C GLU A 178 -29.64 -23.73 -12.01
N ASP A 179 -28.62 -23.02 -11.51
CA ASP A 179 -27.41 -23.58 -10.88
C ASP A 179 -27.59 -23.93 -9.39
N GLY A 180 -28.79 -23.75 -8.84
CA GLY A 180 -29.13 -24.04 -7.45
C GLY A 180 -28.73 -22.94 -6.45
N THR A 181 -28.14 -21.84 -6.91
CA THR A 181 -27.84 -20.68 -6.05
C THR A 181 -29.11 -19.95 -5.65
N THR A 182 -29.15 -19.40 -4.44
CA THR A 182 -30.32 -18.62 -3.99
C THR A 182 -30.37 -17.30 -4.76
N VAL A 183 -31.57 -16.88 -5.18
CA VAL A 183 -31.79 -15.56 -5.81
C VAL A 183 -31.90 -14.53 -4.67
N ASP A 184 -30.77 -14.24 -4.04
CA ASP A 184 -30.61 -13.15 -3.08
C ASP A 184 -29.66 -12.09 -3.67
N GLY A 185 -30.07 -10.83 -3.72
CA GLY A 185 -29.33 -9.88 -4.54
C GLY A 185 -29.87 -8.47 -4.46
N MET A 186 -28.96 -7.51 -4.61
CA MET A 186 -29.35 -6.17 -5.01
C MET A 186 -29.31 -6.12 -6.53
N PHE A 187 -30.34 -5.56 -7.15
CA PHE A 187 -30.41 -5.40 -8.59
C PHE A 187 -30.32 -3.92 -8.93
N TRP A 188 -29.40 -3.57 -9.81
CA TRP A 188 -29.30 -2.22 -10.35
C TRP A 188 -30.05 -2.15 -11.67
N GLY A 189 -31.01 -1.23 -11.80
CA GLY A 189 -31.84 -1.16 -12.99
C GLY A 189 -32.48 0.18 -13.25
N LYS A 190 -33.02 0.32 -14.45
CA LYS A 190 -33.87 1.43 -14.88
C LYS A 190 -35.33 1.04 -14.64
N LEU A 191 -36.06 1.89 -13.92
CA LEU A 191 -37.52 1.87 -13.90
C LEU A 191 -38.03 2.93 -14.90
N ASP A 192 -38.71 2.49 -15.95
CA ASP A 192 -39.35 3.36 -16.93
C ASP A 192 -40.84 3.46 -16.61
N ILE A 193 -41.33 4.69 -16.40
CA ILE A 193 -42.74 4.96 -16.10
C ILE A 193 -43.29 5.80 -17.24
N VAL A 194 -44.16 5.21 -18.04
CA VAL A 194 -44.80 5.91 -19.17
C VAL A 194 -46.21 6.32 -18.74
N HIS A 195 -46.51 7.61 -18.90
CA HIS A 195 -47.84 8.17 -18.82
C HIS A 195 -48.12 8.91 -20.13
N ASN A 196 -48.83 8.29 -21.05
CA ASN A 196 -49.16 8.88 -22.35
C ASN A 196 -50.61 8.57 -22.76
N GLY A 197 -51.50 9.56 -22.59
CA GLY A 197 -52.93 9.37 -22.83
C GLY A 197 -53.52 8.36 -21.85
N ASP A 198 -54.13 7.29 -22.39
CA ASP A 198 -54.67 6.17 -21.60
C ASP A 198 -53.64 5.06 -21.32
N ASP A 199 -52.40 5.18 -21.84
CA ASP A 199 -51.33 4.21 -21.61
C ASP A 199 -50.53 4.56 -20.35
N HIS A 200 -50.67 3.71 -19.34
CA HIS A 200 -49.96 3.77 -18.08
C HIS A 200 -49.24 2.45 -17.84
N ARG A 201 -47.91 2.46 -17.97
CA ARG A 201 -47.08 1.27 -17.74
C ARG A 201 -45.82 1.60 -16.95
N MET A 202 -45.39 0.62 -16.16
CA MET A 202 -44.14 0.64 -15.41
C MET A 202 -43.31 -0.57 -15.85
N GLU A 203 -42.08 -0.34 -16.28
CA GLU A 203 -41.17 -1.38 -16.75
C GLU A 203 -39.83 -1.27 -16.01
N PHE A 204 -39.43 -2.33 -15.31
CA PHE A 204 -38.13 -2.40 -14.66
C PHE A 204 -37.19 -3.31 -15.45
N SER A 205 -35.98 -2.82 -15.74
CA SER A 205 -34.90 -3.60 -16.36
C SER A 205 -33.62 -3.41 -15.55
N GLY A 206 -33.04 -4.49 -15.05
CA GLY A 206 -31.85 -4.41 -14.19
C GLY A 206 -30.92 -5.62 -14.28
N THR A 207 -29.73 -5.47 -13.71
CA THR A 207 -28.68 -6.49 -13.62
C THR A 207 -28.35 -6.74 -12.14
N ARG A 208 -28.11 -8.01 -11.76
CA ARG A 208 -27.73 -8.39 -10.39
C ARG A 208 -26.34 -7.84 -10.07
N LEU A 209 -26.18 -7.22 -8.90
CA LEU A 209 -24.90 -6.78 -8.37
C LEU A 209 -24.19 -7.95 -7.68
N THR A 210 -22.92 -8.19 -8.03
CA THR A 210 -22.13 -9.34 -7.56
C THR A 210 -21.46 -9.15 -6.20
N ASN A 211 -21.32 -7.92 -5.70
CA ASN A 211 -20.61 -7.60 -4.45
C ASN A 211 -21.47 -6.75 -3.50
N GLN A 212 -22.38 -7.36 -2.73
CA GLN A 212 -23.31 -6.63 -1.85
C GLN A 212 -22.64 -5.82 -0.72
N GLN A 213 -21.43 -6.17 -0.28
CA GLN A 213 -20.76 -5.51 0.85
C GLN A 213 -20.11 -4.16 0.49
N ASP A 214 -19.92 -3.87 -0.80
CA ASP A 214 -19.27 -2.62 -1.25
C ASP A 214 -20.28 -1.48 -1.51
N TYR A 215 -21.59 -1.75 -1.46
CA TYR A 215 -22.63 -0.76 -1.76
C TYR A 215 -23.45 -0.46 -0.51
N SER A 216 -23.15 0.65 0.15
CA SER A 216 -24.07 1.26 1.11
C SER A 216 -25.38 1.68 0.40
N PRO A 217 -26.55 1.67 1.05
CA PRO A 217 -27.77 2.29 0.51
C PRO A 217 -27.57 3.77 0.13
N ASP A 218 -26.57 4.43 0.72
CA ASP A 218 -26.17 5.81 0.40
C ASP A 218 -25.29 5.92 -0.86
N PHE A 219 -24.89 4.79 -1.46
CA PHE A 219 -23.96 4.70 -2.58
C PHE A 219 -24.67 4.79 -3.96
N MET A 220 -25.69 5.63 -4.06
CA MET A 220 -26.38 5.94 -5.30
C MET A 220 -25.77 7.19 -5.94
N PHE A 221 -24.56 7.07 -6.50
CA PHE A 221 -23.92 8.16 -7.26
C PHE A 221 -23.42 7.69 -8.63
N ASP A 222 -23.64 8.54 -9.63
CA ASP A 222 -23.22 8.35 -11.03
C ASP A 222 -21.71 8.04 -11.12
N SER A 223 -21.35 6.94 -11.76
CA SER A 223 -19.97 6.48 -11.97
C SER A 223 -19.06 7.56 -12.60
N ARG A 224 -19.63 8.47 -13.41
CA ARG A 224 -18.90 9.62 -13.96
C ARG A 224 -18.56 10.68 -12.91
N VAL A 225 -19.42 10.82 -11.90
CA VAL A 225 -19.20 11.68 -10.73
C VAL A 225 -18.22 11.02 -9.77
N MET A 226 -18.23 9.68 -9.61
CA MET A 226 -17.24 8.97 -8.80
C MET A 226 -15.80 9.15 -9.32
N THR A 227 -15.57 9.11 -10.63
CA THR A 227 -14.21 9.32 -11.18
C THR A 227 -13.76 10.76 -10.95
N LYS A 228 -14.67 11.74 -11.06
CA LYS A 228 -14.38 13.15 -10.74
C LYS A 228 -14.19 13.39 -9.25
N LEU A 229 -14.98 12.73 -8.39
CA LEU A 229 -14.85 12.79 -6.93
C LEU A 229 -13.61 12.05 -6.44
N ALA A 230 -13.20 10.95 -7.07
CA ALA A 230 -11.97 10.23 -6.74
C ALA A 230 -10.71 11.02 -7.12
N VAL A 231 -10.78 11.80 -8.21
CA VAL A 231 -9.75 12.80 -8.54
C VAL A 231 -9.79 13.98 -7.55
N ALA A 232 -10.97 14.44 -7.15
CA ALA A 232 -11.16 15.46 -6.12
C ALA A 232 -10.85 14.99 -4.67
N ALA A 233 -10.74 13.68 -4.44
CA ALA A 233 -10.48 13.08 -3.14
C ALA A 233 -9.00 12.77 -2.90
N LYS A 234 -8.13 12.94 -3.91
CA LYS A 234 -6.69 12.88 -3.63
C LYS A 234 -6.32 14.13 -2.84
N PRO A 235 -5.71 13.98 -1.65
CA PRO A 235 -5.30 15.14 -0.88
C PRO A 235 -4.34 15.97 -1.72
N THR A 236 -4.59 17.28 -1.77
CA THR A 236 -3.66 18.27 -2.32
C THR A 236 -2.27 17.94 -1.78
N THR A 237 -1.29 17.72 -2.67
CA THR A 237 0.03 17.20 -2.28
C THR A 237 1.10 17.98 -3.02
N ALA A 238 2.06 18.54 -2.27
CA ALA A 238 3.22 19.19 -2.85
C ALA A 238 4.26 18.13 -3.17
N LYS A 239 4.67 18.05 -4.44
CA LYS A 239 5.72 17.15 -4.91
C LYS A 239 7.03 17.91 -4.94
N CYS A 240 7.98 17.52 -4.09
CA CYS A 240 9.23 18.24 -3.88
C CYS A 240 10.41 17.39 -4.34
N ASN A 241 11.34 18.01 -5.07
CA ASN A 241 12.62 17.43 -5.45
C ASN A 241 13.75 18.28 -4.88
N LEU A 242 14.66 17.66 -4.14
CA LEU A 242 15.79 18.32 -3.47
C LEU A 242 17.11 17.80 -4.05
N SER A 243 17.80 18.66 -4.79
CA SER A 243 19.13 18.39 -5.31
C SER A 243 20.20 19.06 -4.45
N LEU A 244 21.28 18.32 -4.16
CA LEU A 244 22.45 18.84 -3.45
C LEU A 244 23.61 18.92 -4.44
N LEU A 245 24.24 20.08 -4.55
CA LEU A 245 25.35 20.35 -5.45
C LEU A 245 26.55 20.77 -4.60
N THR A 246 27.65 20.05 -4.71
CA THR A 246 28.86 20.27 -3.92
C THR A 246 30.09 20.42 -4.82
N PRO A 247 31.09 21.24 -4.47
CA PRO A 247 32.34 21.33 -5.23
C PRO A 247 33.20 20.06 -5.13
N GLU A 248 33.10 19.34 -4.02
CA GLU A 248 33.86 18.12 -3.74
C GLU A 248 32.99 17.05 -3.07
N THR A 249 33.43 15.79 -3.14
CA THR A 249 32.69 14.68 -2.54
C THR A 249 32.70 14.83 -1.01
N THR A 250 31.53 14.87 -0.40
CA THR A 250 31.39 15.01 1.06
C THR A 250 30.23 14.18 1.60
N TYR A 251 30.30 13.85 2.88
CA TYR A 251 29.18 13.30 3.63
C TYR A 251 28.30 14.43 4.15
N CYS A 252 27.00 14.21 4.15
CA CYS A 252 26.04 15.21 4.59
C CYS A 252 24.80 14.56 5.19
N ASP A 253 24.34 15.11 6.30
CA ASP A 253 22.99 14.86 6.79
C ASP A 253 22.04 15.89 6.20
N VAL A 254 20.88 15.43 5.75
CA VAL A 254 19.75 16.30 5.39
C VAL A 254 18.58 15.94 6.29
N THR A 255 17.99 16.94 6.93
CA THR A 255 16.82 16.75 7.79
C THR A 255 15.68 17.58 7.23
N LEU A 256 14.52 16.94 7.04
CA LEU A 256 13.28 17.59 6.68
C LEU A 256 12.38 17.62 7.92
N MET A 257 11.83 18.78 8.23
CA MET A 257 10.91 18.97 9.34
C MET A 257 9.62 19.59 8.83
N PHE A 258 8.52 18.83 8.93
CA PHE A 258 7.22 19.29 8.48
C PHE A 258 6.49 19.94 9.66
N SER A 259 5.92 21.11 9.42
CA SER A 259 5.12 21.81 10.43
C SER A 259 3.87 20.99 10.83
N PRO A 260 3.21 21.27 11.97
CA PRO A 260 2.10 20.45 12.46
C PRO A 260 0.92 20.28 11.50
N TYR A 261 0.73 21.24 10.58
CA TYR A 261 -0.35 21.25 9.59
C TYR A 261 0.05 20.62 8.25
N TRP A 262 1.25 20.03 8.19
CA TRP A 262 1.79 19.36 7.02
C TRP A 262 2.27 17.97 7.41
N LYS A 263 1.90 16.98 6.60
CA LYS A 263 2.27 15.59 6.82
C LYS A 263 3.21 15.12 5.71
N PRO A 264 4.24 14.32 6.03
CA PRO A 264 5.04 13.67 5.02
C PRO A 264 4.17 12.67 4.24
N GLY A 265 4.23 12.73 2.91
CA GLY A 265 3.64 11.74 2.02
C GLY A 265 4.68 10.69 1.59
N THR A 266 4.71 10.37 0.30
CA THR A 266 5.74 9.50 -0.28
C THR A 266 7.12 10.16 -0.18
N ILE A 267 8.12 9.38 0.25
CA ILE A 267 9.50 9.83 0.38
C ILE A 267 10.42 8.83 -0.33
N TRP A 268 11.35 9.32 -1.14
CA TRP A 268 12.31 8.49 -1.87
C TRP A 268 13.66 9.20 -2.09
N PRO A 269 14.81 8.55 -1.86
CA PRO A 269 14.99 7.26 -1.18
C PRO A 269 14.35 7.21 0.21
N PRO A 270 14.13 6.03 0.82
CA PRO A 270 13.49 5.96 2.13
C PRO A 270 14.33 6.68 3.19
N ALA A 271 13.72 7.63 3.91
CA ALA A 271 14.39 8.39 4.96
C ALA A 271 14.23 7.74 6.33
N GLU A 272 15.19 7.97 7.23
CA GLU A 272 15.07 7.61 8.65
C GLU A 272 14.03 8.52 9.32
N SER A 273 13.01 7.94 9.94
CA SER A 273 12.03 8.70 10.72
C SER A 273 12.59 9.03 12.11
N LEU A 274 12.65 10.32 12.45
CA LEU A 274 13.11 10.78 13.77
C LEU A 274 11.96 11.02 14.76
N GLY A 275 10.71 10.69 14.38
CA GLY A 275 9.51 11.08 15.11
C GLY A 275 9.08 12.52 14.81
N ASP A 276 7.91 12.94 15.29
CA ASP A 276 7.44 14.34 15.25
C ASP A 276 7.50 15.02 13.86
N ASN A 277 6.97 14.36 12.82
CA ASN A 277 6.95 14.91 11.46
C ASN A 277 8.36 15.28 10.93
N LYS A 278 9.39 14.54 11.37
CA LYS A 278 10.78 14.79 11.02
C LYS A 278 11.41 13.55 10.42
N VAL A 279 12.12 13.75 9.32
CA VAL A 279 12.87 12.68 8.64
C VAL A 279 14.30 13.11 8.37
N LYS A 280 15.21 12.15 8.30
CA LYS A 280 16.64 12.36 8.11
C LYS A 280 17.18 11.46 7.01
N TYR A 281 18.13 11.99 6.25
CA TYR A 281 18.97 11.27 5.32
C TYR A 281 20.42 11.39 5.75
N PHE A 282 21.17 10.31 5.60
CA PHE A 282 22.62 10.32 5.60
C PHE A 282 23.12 9.98 4.20
N LEU A 283 23.83 10.90 3.57
CA LEU A 283 24.16 10.83 2.15
C LEU A 283 25.65 11.07 1.92
N ARG A 284 26.19 10.46 0.86
CA ARG A 284 27.41 10.94 0.21
C ARG A 284 27.03 11.72 -1.04
N VAL A 285 27.40 12.99 -1.05
CA VAL A 285 27.09 13.93 -2.12
C VAL A 285 28.33 14.10 -2.98
N HIS A 286 28.16 14.02 -4.30
CA HIS A 286 29.25 14.12 -5.27
C HIS A 286 29.19 15.41 -6.09
N PRO A 287 30.34 15.88 -6.59
CA PRO A 287 30.36 16.89 -7.64
C PRO A 287 29.52 16.44 -8.84
N GLY A 288 28.68 17.34 -9.35
CA GLY A 288 27.72 17.03 -10.41
C GLY A 288 26.33 16.62 -9.93
N GLY A 289 26.10 16.49 -8.63
CA GLY A 289 24.76 16.33 -8.03
C GLY A 289 24.29 14.89 -7.84
N ALA A 290 25.18 13.90 -7.96
CA ALA A 290 24.86 12.54 -7.58
C ALA A 290 24.85 12.39 -6.05
N LEU A 291 23.84 11.69 -5.54
CA LEU A 291 23.57 11.43 -4.13
C LEU A 291 23.59 9.92 -3.93
N GLU A 292 24.49 9.43 -3.08
CA GLU A 292 24.48 8.04 -2.65
C GLU A 292 23.78 7.93 -1.31
N HIS A 293 22.70 7.17 -1.29
CA HIS A 293 21.95 6.85 -0.08
C HIS A 293 22.38 5.47 0.43
N PHE A 294 23.01 5.44 1.60
CA PHE A 294 23.67 4.25 2.12
C PHE A 294 22.70 3.13 2.48
N ASP A 295 21.60 3.46 3.14
CA ASP A 295 20.67 2.44 3.68
C ASP A 295 19.96 1.66 2.59
N SER A 296 19.68 2.30 1.44
CA SER A 296 19.05 1.64 0.30
C SER A 296 20.03 1.27 -0.81
N GLU A 297 21.33 1.57 -0.64
CA GLU A 297 22.39 1.36 -1.65
C GLU A 297 22.05 1.95 -3.04
N VAL A 298 21.31 3.07 -3.08
CA VAL A 298 20.86 3.71 -4.33
C VAL A 298 21.64 4.98 -4.59
N VAL A 299 21.96 5.21 -5.87
CA VAL A 299 22.47 6.49 -6.36
C VAL A 299 21.33 7.23 -7.07
N SER A 300 21.05 8.45 -6.64
CA SER A 300 20.00 9.32 -7.18
C SER A 300 20.57 10.71 -7.51
N THR A 301 19.83 11.53 -8.25
CA THR A 301 20.21 12.93 -8.56
C THR A 301 19.46 13.96 -7.72
N ALA A 302 18.47 13.50 -6.96
CA ALA A 302 17.66 14.30 -6.06
C ALA A 302 16.96 13.39 -5.05
N LEU A 303 16.66 13.94 -3.87
CA LEU A 303 15.70 13.36 -2.95
C LEU A 303 14.30 13.82 -3.38
N TYR A 304 13.35 12.90 -3.38
CA TYR A 304 11.93 13.15 -3.59
C TYR A 304 11.19 13.07 -2.26
N TYR A 305 10.32 14.02 -2.01
CA TYR A 305 9.40 13.94 -0.89
C TYR A 305 8.08 14.63 -1.21
N GLU A 306 7.01 14.15 -0.60
CA GLU A 306 5.69 14.76 -0.66
C GLU A 306 5.38 15.47 0.65
N ALA A 307 4.80 16.67 0.55
CA ALA A 307 4.28 17.40 1.68
C ALA A 307 2.76 17.59 1.50
N ILE A 308 1.99 17.03 2.42
CA ILE A 308 0.53 16.99 2.37
C ILE A 308 -0.01 17.99 3.41
N PRO A 309 -0.56 19.15 3.01
CA PRO A 309 -1.26 20.04 3.92
C PRO A 309 -2.52 19.38 4.48
N ASP A 310 -2.90 19.74 5.71
CA ASP A 310 -4.16 19.33 6.29
C ASP A 310 -5.36 19.83 5.45
N ALA A 311 -6.42 19.02 5.40
CA ALA A 311 -7.64 19.34 4.67
C ALA A 311 -8.25 20.66 5.18
N GLY A 312 -8.55 21.57 4.25
CA GLY A 312 -9.13 22.89 4.56
C GLY A 312 -8.11 23.98 4.92
N MET A 313 -6.81 23.70 4.92
CA MET A 313 -5.76 24.71 5.17
C MET A 313 -5.48 25.60 3.96
N LEU A 314 -5.78 25.11 2.76
CA LEU A 314 -5.55 25.81 1.50
C LEU A 314 -6.88 26.02 0.78
N ASP A 315 -7.38 27.27 0.82
CA ASP A 315 -8.42 27.71 -0.09
C ASP A 315 -7.75 28.16 -1.42
N PRO A 316 -8.07 27.54 -2.57
CA PRO A 316 -7.48 27.88 -3.86
C PRO A 316 -7.53 29.37 -4.20
N ASP A 317 -8.61 30.07 -3.86
CA ASP A 317 -8.82 31.48 -4.22
C ASP A 317 -8.02 32.44 -3.33
N ASP A 318 -7.77 32.05 -2.07
CA ASP A 318 -6.89 32.79 -1.17
C ASP A 318 -5.42 32.58 -1.51
N VAL A 319 -5.07 31.35 -1.90
CA VAL A 319 -3.69 30.98 -2.23
C VAL A 319 -3.28 31.56 -3.58
N ILE A 320 -4.17 31.52 -4.59
CA ILE A 320 -3.92 32.05 -5.94
C ILE A 320 -5.11 32.90 -6.40
N GLY A 321 -4.89 34.22 -6.40
CA GLY A 321 -5.83 35.19 -6.95
C GLY A 321 -5.12 36.30 -7.73
N PRO A 322 -5.85 37.23 -8.38
CA PRO A 322 -5.29 38.26 -9.25
C PRO A 322 -4.35 39.24 -8.54
N ARG A 323 -4.45 39.33 -7.20
CA ARG A 323 -3.59 40.17 -6.37
C ARG A 323 -2.20 39.60 -6.12
N ASN A 324 -2.00 38.30 -6.33
CA ASN A 324 -0.81 37.59 -5.88
C ASN A 324 -0.33 36.48 -6.83
N GLY A 325 -0.98 36.31 -7.97
CA GLY A 325 -0.65 35.33 -8.99
C GLY A 325 -1.05 35.82 -10.38
N TYR A 326 -0.74 35.01 -11.38
CA TYR A 326 -0.98 35.32 -12.79
C TYR A 326 -1.72 34.18 -13.47
N ALA A 327 -2.49 34.48 -14.51
CA ALA A 327 -3.20 33.47 -15.28
C ALA A 327 -2.90 33.57 -16.78
N MET A 328 -2.77 32.42 -17.42
CA MET A 328 -2.63 32.34 -18.88
C MET A 328 -3.10 30.98 -19.41
N SER A 329 -3.21 30.85 -20.73
CA SER A 329 -3.57 29.57 -21.35
C SER A 329 -2.46 28.55 -21.13
N TYR A 330 -2.79 27.26 -21.08
CA TYR A 330 -1.79 26.18 -21.01
C TYR A 330 -0.73 26.29 -22.12
N ARG A 331 -1.13 26.70 -23.32
CA ARG A 331 -0.25 26.86 -24.48
C ARG A 331 0.84 27.89 -24.24
N ASP A 332 0.50 28.98 -23.56
CA ASP A 332 1.42 30.09 -23.30
C ASP A 332 2.17 29.89 -21.95
N PHE A 333 1.56 29.15 -21.01
CA PHE A 333 2.13 28.81 -19.70
C PHE A 333 3.44 28.04 -19.78
N ILE A 334 3.52 26.97 -20.58
CA ILE A 334 4.73 26.14 -20.64
C ILE A 334 5.95 26.92 -21.17
N PRO A 335 5.87 27.63 -22.31
CA PRO A 335 6.97 28.49 -22.77
C PRO A 335 7.35 29.57 -21.76
N HIS A 336 6.36 30.23 -21.14
CA HIS A 336 6.61 31.23 -20.11
C HIS A 336 7.38 30.63 -18.93
N LEU A 337 6.91 29.51 -18.37
CA LEU A 337 7.52 28.85 -17.23
C LEU A 337 8.96 28.40 -17.53
N ILE A 338 9.24 27.86 -18.73
CA ILE A 338 10.61 27.52 -19.14
C ILE A 338 11.53 28.75 -19.11
N ASN A 339 11.05 29.90 -19.60
CA ASN A 339 11.80 31.15 -19.57
C ASN A 339 12.03 31.64 -18.12
N VAL A 340 11.03 31.53 -17.25
CA VAL A 340 11.19 31.88 -15.82
C VAL A 340 12.23 30.98 -15.16
N LEU A 341 12.16 29.66 -15.33
CA LEU A 341 13.13 28.73 -14.74
C LEU A 341 14.56 28.97 -15.28
N ASP A 342 14.71 29.40 -16.54
CA ASP A 342 15.98 29.82 -17.12
C ASP A 342 16.52 31.10 -16.47
N GLN A 343 15.65 32.11 -16.29
CA GLN A 343 15.99 33.32 -15.55
C GLN A 343 16.42 33.01 -14.11
N LEU A 344 15.79 32.05 -13.45
CA LEU A 344 16.14 31.58 -12.11
C LEU A 344 17.40 30.70 -12.08
N GLY A 345 18.01 30.46 -13.25
CA GLY A 345 19.33 29.85 -13.31
C GLY A 345 19.35 28.33 -13.26
N MET A 346 18.21 27.68 -13.39
CA MET A 346 18.17 26.23 -13.48
C MET A 346 18.91 25.75 -14.74
N SER A 347 19.63 24.63 -14.64
CA SER A 347 20.28 24.03 -15.80
C SER A 347 19.25 23.55 -16.84
N LEU A 348 19.65 23.41 -18.10
CA LEU A 348 18.78 22.88 -19.17
C LEU A 348 18.16 21.52 -18.78
N TYR A 349 18.95 20.66 -18.14
CA TYR A 349 18.51 19.36 -17.64
C TYR A 349 17.44 19.51 -16.56
N ALA A 350 17.68 20.35 -15.53
CA ALA A 350 16.74 20.55 -14.44
C ALA A 350 15.41 21.14 -14.92
N ARG A 351 15.46 22.10 -15.87
CA ARG A 351 14.24 22.69 -16.46
C ARG A 351 13.44 21.66 -17.25
N THR A 352 14.11 20.89 -18.11
CA THR A 352 13.46 19.84 -18.92
C THR A 352 12.79 18.81 -18.03
N ASN A 353 13.48 18.34 -16.98
CA ASN A 353 12.92 17.40 -16.02
C ASN A 353 11.72 17.98 -15.27
N PHE A 354 11.82 19.24 -14.80
CA PHE A 354 10.74 19.90 -14.09
C PHE A 354 9.46 19.97 -14.95
N ILE A 355 9.59 20.34 -16.22
CA ILE A 355 8.45 20.37 -17.15
C ILE A 355 7.93 18.96 -17.41
N ASN A 356 8.79 18.00 -17.79
CA ASN A 356 8.35 16.65 -18.13
C ASN A 356 7.62 15.94 -16.97
N ASN A 357 8.07 16.17 -15.74
CA ASN A 357 7.46 15.55 -14.56
C ASN A 357 6.08 16.13 -14.22
N ASN A 358 5.77 17.35 -14.67
CA ASN A 358 4.55 18.07 -14.31
C ASN A 358 3.64 18.38 -15.50
N ILE A 359 4.07 18.11 -16.75
CA ILE A 359 3.33 18.46 -17.97
C ILE A 359 1.94 17.86 -18.01
N ALA A 360 1.76 16.63 -17.50
CA ALA A 360 0.46 15.98 -17.44
C ALA A 360 -0.52 16.71 -16.51
N ALA A 361 -0.04 17.23 -15.38
CA ALA A 361 -0.86 18.00 -14.44
C ALA A 361 -1.21 19.37 -15.03
N PHE A 362 -0.26 20.04 -15.68
CA PHE A 362 -0.54 21.30 -16.37
C PHE A 362 -1.53 21.13 -17.53
N ALA A 363 -1.37 20.08 -18.34
CA ALA A 363 -2.22 19.79 -19.49
C ALA A 363 -3.66 19.39 -19.13
N ALA A 364 -3.93 19.07 -17.86
CA ALA A 364 -5.28 18.81 -17.37
C ALA A 364 -6.15 20.08 -17.39
N HIS A 365 -5.54 21.26 -17.50
CA HIS A 365 -6.23 22.56 -17.43
C HIS A 365 -6.08 23.34 -18.73
N LYS A 366 -7.16 23.96 -19.18
CA LYS A 366 -7.14 24.85 -20.35
C LYS A 366 -6.44 26.17 -20.05
N ASN A 367 -6.73 26.73 -18.88
CA ASN A 367 -6.17 27.96 -18.35
C ASN A 367 -5.60 27.67 -16.97
N ILE A 368 -4.44 28.24 -16.68
CA ILE A 368 -3.68 27.97 -15.44
C ILE A 368 -3.44 29.30 -14.74
N ALA A 369 -3.88 29.40 -13.48
CA ALA A 369 -3.44 30.43 -12.56
C ALA A 369 -2.30 29.88 -11.70
N TYR A 370 -1.24 30.66 -11.50
CA TYR A 370 -0.07 30.22 -10.76
C TYR A 370 0.66 31.36 -10.05
N ARG A 371 1.55 30.97 -9.14
CA ARG A 371 2.58 31.85 -8.59
C ARG A 371 3.75 31.05 -8.02
N PHE A 372 4.89 31.73 -7.86
CA PHE A 372 5.97 31.24 -7.02
C PHE A 372 5.81 31.74 -5.58
N MET A 373 6.04 30.86 -4.61
CA MET A 373 6.08 31.22 -3.19
C MET A 373 7.46 31.72 -2.80
N SER A 374 7.50 32.65 -1.84
CA SER A 374 8.77 33.07 -1.24
C SER A 374 9.36 31.95 -0.36
N PRO A 375 10.68 31.79 -0.30
CA PRO A 375 11.35 30.80 0.56
C PRO A 375 10.89 30.83 2.01
N SER A 376 10.64 32.03 2.56
CA SER A 376 10.15 32.22 3.94
C SER A 376 8.79 31.56 4.21
N LYS A 377 7.87 31.59 3.24
CA LYS A 377 6.55 30.97 3.38
C LYS A 377 6.63 29.46 3.28
N ILE A 378 7.55 28.95 2.45
CA ILE A 378 7.76 27.51 2.28
C ILE A 378 8.46 26.92 3.51
N ALA A 379 9.43 27.64 4.08
CA ALA A 379 10.11 27.23 5.32
C ALA A 379 9.16 27.09 6.52
N ALA A 380 8.05 27.83 6.53
CA ALA A 380 7.00 27.66 7.54
C ALA A 380 6.22 26.34 7.38
N ALA A 381 6.22 25.73 6.20
CA ALA A 381 5.58 24.45 5.92
C ALA A 381 6.56 23.28 6.09
N VAL A 382 7.72 23.35 5.43
CA VAL A 382 8.80 22.36 5.50
C VAL A 382 10.13 23.07 5.66
N ASP A 383 10.75 22.87 6.82
CA ASP A 383 12.10 23.33 7.11
C ASP A 383 13.13 22.28 6.67
N ILE A 384 14.23 22.75 6.08
CA ILE A 384 15.28 21.89 5.52
C ILE A 384 16.60 22.32 6.15
N THR A 385 17.22 21.42 6.90
CA THR A 385 18.55 21.66 7.49
C THR A 385 19.57 20.69 6.93
N VAL A 386 20.76 21.20 6.64
CA VAL A 386 21.86 20.47 6.01
C VAL A 386 23.10 20.69 6.86
N THR A 387 23.89 19.65 7.15
CA THR A 387 25.06 19.78 8.04
C THR A 387 26.28 20.46 7.40
N SER A 388 26.26 20.70 6.10
CA SER A 388 27.33 21.42 5.40
C SER A 388 27.10 22.93 5.54
N GLU A 389 28.02 23.62 6.19
CA GLU A 389 28.07 25.09 6.26
C GLU A 389 29.41 25.60 5.70
N PRO A 390 29.42 26.68 4.91
CA PRO A 390 28.26 27.45 4.43
C PRO A 390 27.51 26.72 3.30
N CYS A 391 26.17 26.83 3.28
CA CYS A 391 25.34 26.35 2.17
C CYS A 391 24.38 27.43 1.65
N VAL A 392 24.10 27.36 0.35
CA VAL A 392 23.23 28.32 -0.35
C VAL A 392 21.93 27.62 -0.76
N PHE A 393 20.80 28.10 -0.25
CA PHE A 393 19.50 27.56 -0.58
C PHE A 393 18.86 28.30 -1.75
N THR A 394 18.30 27.56 -2.69
CA THR A 394 17.40 28.06 -3.74
C THR A 394 16.15 27.20 -3.72
N ARG A 395 15.02 27.78 -3.30
CA ARG A 395 13.76 27.04 -3.14
C ARG A 395 12.72 27.60 -4.11
N LEU A 396 12.32 26.79 -5.08
CA LEU A 396 11.35 27.14 -6.10
C LEU A 396 10.07 26.36 -5.83
N PHE A 397 9.05 27.03 -5.31
CA PHE A 397 7.77 26.39 -5.03
C PHE A 397 6.68 27.02 -5.88
N LEU A 398 6.28 26.29 -6.90
CA LEU A 398 5.21 26.66 -7.82
C LEU A 398 3.88 26.16 -7.25
N ILE A 399 2.95 27.07 -6.98
CA ILE A 399 1.55 26.71 -6.74
C ILE A 399 0.76 27.07 -7.99
N PHE A 400 -0.10 26.18 -8.45
CA PHE A 400 -1.00 26.45 -9.56
C PHE A 400 -2.39 25.87 -9.32
N ARG A 401 -3.37 26.38 -10.06
CA ARG A 401 -4.73 25.84 -10.16
C ARG A 401 -5.28 25.99 -11.58
N GLY A 402 -6.20 25.11 -11.94
CA GLY A 402 -7.00 25.29 -13.14
C GLY A 402 -7.99 26.44 -13.01
N LEU A 403 -8.22 27.16 -14.11
CA LEU A 403 -9.34 28.09 -14.23
C LEU A 403 -10.34 27.57 -15.27
N ASN A 404 -11.63 27.65 -14.94
CA ASN A 404 -12.68 27.54 -15.94
C ASN A 404 -12.77 28.85 -16.77
N ASP A 405 -13.50 28.82 -17.88
CA ASP A 405 -13.57 29.97 -18.80
C ASP A 405 -14.22 31.21 -18.16
N ASP A 406 -15.08 31.05 -17.15
CA ASP A 406 -15.74 32.14 -16.43
C ASP A 406 -14.78 32.84 -15.44
N GLU A 407 -13.85 32.09 -14.86
CA GLU A 407 -12.85 32.59 -13.90
C GLU A 407 -11.69 33.36 -14.56
N VAL A 408 -11.41 33.12 -15.84
CA VAL A 408 -10.29 33.80 -16.54
C VAL A 408 -10.42 35.32 -16.47
N GLY A 409 -11.67 35.83 -16.54
CA GLY A 409 -11.94 37.27 -16.45
C GLY A 409 -11.52 37.91 -15.11
N ILE A 410 -11.43 37.12 -14.03
CA ILE A 410 -11.02 37.60 -12.70
C ILE A 410 -9.55 38.04 -12.71
N PHE A 411 -8.72 37.45 -13.58
CA PHE A 411 -7.30 37.76 -13.75
C PHE A 411 -7.05 38.84 -14.81
N ALA A 412 -8.06 39.64 -15.15
CA ALA A 412 -7.87 40.79 -16.03
C ALA A 412 -6.80 41.75 -15.45
N GLY A 413 -5.70 41.94 -16.19
CA GLY A 413 -4.55 42.73 -15.74
C GLY A 413 -3.54 41.96 -14.87
N ALA A 414 -3.67 40.64 -14.76
CA ALA A 414 -2.70 39.73 -14.17
C ALA A 414 -2.45 38.55 -15.13
N GLY A 415 -2.31 38.86 -16.43
CA GLY A 415 -2.16 37.89 -17.50
C GLY A 415 -0.70 37.60 -17.86
N GLU A 416 -0.49 36.94 -19.00
CA GLU A 416 0.84 36.65 -19.56
C GLU A 416 1.72 37.91 -19.68
N LYS A 417 1.14 39.02 -20.14
CA LYS A 417 1.86 40.27 -20.33
C LYS A 417 2.44 40.78 -19.02
N GLU A 418 1.66 40.78 -17.95
CA GLU A 418 2.09 41.24 -16.64
C GLU A 418 3.10 40.26 -16.02
N ALA A 419 2.86 38.95 -16.14
CA ALA A 419 3.78 37.91 -15.69
C ALA A 419 5.19 38.03 -16.32
N ASN A 420 5.27 38.41 -17.59
CA ASN A 420 6.53 38.63 -18.31
C ASN A 420 7.33 39.85 -17.82
N THR A 421 6.71 40.77 -17.06
CA THR A 421 7.39 41.94 -16.49
C THR A 421 7.93 41.71 -15.08
N VAL A 422 7.59 40.59 -14.45
CA VAL A 422 7.95 40.27 -13.06
C VAL A 422 9.42 39.90 -12.94
N ASN A 423 10.08 40.45 -11.92
CA ASN A 423 11.40 39.99 -11.50
C ASN A 423 11.30 38.74 -10.61
N TRP A 424 11.21 37.57 -11.23
CA TRP A 424 11.06 36.30 -10.50
C TRP A 424 12.22 36.00 -9.54
N ARG A 425 13.42 36.55 -9.79
CA ARG A 425 14.58 36.38 -8.90
C ARG A 425 14.33 36.98 -7.52
N GLU A 426 13.68 38.13 -7.47
CA GLU A 426 13.31 38.79 -6.21
C GLU A 426 12.27 37.97 -5.44
N VAL A 427 11.27 37.44 -6.15
CA VAL A 427 10.19 36.62 -5.57
C VAL A 427 10.74 35.39 -4.84
N VAL A 428 11.75 34.73 -5.42
CA VAL A 428 12.35 33.51 -4.85
C VAL A 428 13.63 33.77 -4.06
N THR A 429 13.99 35.05 -3.83
CA THR A 429 15.21 35.45 -3.10
C THR A 429 16.47 34.80 -3.69
N TRP A 430 16.58 34.84 -5.02
CA TRP A 430 17.72 34.29 -5.76
C TRP A 430 18.98 35.15 -5.55
N SER A 431 20.15 34.52 -5.45
CA SER A 431 21.47 35.18 -5.41
C SER A 431 22.44 34.60 -6.44
N GLU A 432 23.51 35.33 -6.77
CA GLU A 432 24.55 34.82 -7.68
C GLU A 432 25.23 33.54 -7.15
N ASP A 433 25.34 33.42 -5.82
CA ASP A 433 25.90 32.24 -5.15
C ASP A 433 25.08 30.96 -5.45
N SER A 434 23.80 31.08 -5.81
CA SER A 434 22.97 29.95 -6.26
C SER A 434 23.52 29.26 -7.52
N LYS A 435 24.40 29.92 -8.28
CA LYS A 435 25.05 29.36 -9.47
C LYS A 435 26.52 29.02 -9.25
N ASP A 436 27.12 29.42 -8.15
CA ASP A 436 28.54 29.26 -7.92
C ASP A 436 28.89 27.77 -7.72
N PRO A 437 29.64 27.14 -8.66
CA PRO A 437 30.01 25.73 -8.53
C PRO A 437 31.00 25.47 -7.40
N THR A 438 31.59 26.51 -6.79
CA THR A 438 32.51 26.40 -5.65
C THR A 438 31.79 26.33 -4.30
N MET A 439 30.49 26.61 -4.27
CA MET A 439 29.67 26.58 -3.05
C MET A 439 28.90 25.27 -2.92
N PHE A 440 28.62 24.86 -1.67
CA PHE A 440 27.60 23.85 -1.40
C PHE A 440 26.21 24.48 -1.60
N ARG A 441 25.42 23.94 -2.53
CA ARG A 441 24.14 24.52 -2.92
C ARG A 441 23.03 23.49 -2.80
N VAL A 442 21.90 23.95 -2.30
CA VAL A 442 20.68 23.16 -2.12
C VAL A 442 19.62 23.74 -3.04
N LEU A 443 19.20 22.98 -4.03
CA LEU A 443 18.13 23.36 -4.95
C LEU A 443 16.89 22.52 -4.66
N GLU A 444 15.84 23.17 -4.18
CA GLU A 444 14.53 22.56 -4.05
C GLU A 444 13.62 23.05 -5.18
N THR A 445 12.98 22.12 -5.89
CA THR A 445 11.89 22.43 -6.83
C THR A 445 10.64 21.67 -6.42
N SER A 446 9.58 22.41 -6.17
CA SER A 446 8.34 21.90 -5.59
C SER A 446 7.14 22.40 -6.39
N VAL A 447 6.17 21.52 -6.59
CA VAL A 447 4.92 21.83 -7.32
C VAL A 447 3.73 21.40 -6.48
N LEU A 448 2.77 22.32 -6.34
CA LEU A 448 1.51 22.08 -5.66
C LEU A 448 0.35 22.52 -6.56
N GLU A 449 -0.51 21.56 -6.91
CA GLU A 449 -1.80 21.86 -7.53
C GLU A 449 -2.84 22.05 -6.41
N VAL A 450 -3.50 23.20 -6.39
CA VAL A 450 -4.65 23.44 -5.50
C VAL A 450 -5.93 23.32 -6.34
N THR A 451 -6.89 22.53 -5.86
CA THR A 451 -8.11 22.14 -6.57
C THR A 451 -9.36 22.59 -5.86
#